data_AF-A0A1B0D4F0-F1
#
_entry.id   AF-A0A1B0D4F0-F1
#
_cell.length_a   1.000
_cell.length_b   1.000
_cell.length_c   1.000
_cell.angle_alpha   90.00
_cell.angle_beta   90.00
_cell.angle_gamma   90.00
#
_symmetry.space_group_name_H-M   'P 1'
#
loop_
_entity.id
_entity.type
_entity.pdbx_description
1 polymer ?
#
loop_
_entity_poly.entity_id
_entity_poly.type
_entity_poly.pdbx_seq_one_letter_code
_entity_poly.pdbx_strand_id
1 'polypeptide(L)'
;MLKPLQETQREARDFREKGIPDIWSLGCVLYSICFFKCPFDVVYEKGDSVSLAVLSGNITFPEDSPYSQDMHDLITFMLRLNPMERPFIYSVIERANDIIAKSESRL
;
A
#
# COMPACT_ATOMS: atom_id res chain seq x y z
N MET A 1 8.42 7.67 -37.27
CA MET A 1 7.06 7.11 -37.36
C MET A 1 6.41 7.32 -35.99
N LEU A 2 5.46 8.24 -35.86
CA LEU A 2 4.79 8.53 -34.57
C LEU A 2 3.77 7.42 -34.29
N LYS A 3 3.83 6.80 -33.11
CA LYS A 3 2.78 5.85 -32.69
C LYS A 3 1.42 6.57 -32.63
N PRO A 4 0.31 5.93 -33.04
CA PRO A 4 -1.02 6.51 -32.93
C PRO A 4 -1.35 6.88 -31.48
N LEU A 5 -1.98 8.03 -31.25
CA LEU A 5 -2.32 8.54 -29.91
C LEU A 5 -3.07 7.51 -29.04
N GLN A 6 -3.95 6.71 -29.66
CA GLN A 6 -4.72 5.66 -29.00
C GLN A 6 -3.83 4.52 -28.45
N GLU A 7 -2.72 4.22 -29.11
CA GLU A 7 -1.79 3.17 -28.70
C GLU A 7 -0.96 3.62 -27.50
N THR A 8 -0.50 4.87 -27.49
CA THR A 8 0.18 5.48 -26.32
C THR A 8 -0.71 5.52 -25.09
N GLN A 9 -2.00 5.85 -25.25
CA GLN A 9 -2.97 5.85 -24.14
C GLN A 9 -3.22 4.43 -23.59
N ARG A 10 -3.26 3.42 -24.47
CA ARG A 10 -3.41 2.02 -24.08
C ARG A 10 -2.18 1.50 -23.34
N GLU A 11 -0.98 1.82 -23.82
CA GLU A 11 0.29 1.47 -23.16
C GLU A 11 0.39 2.10 -21.76
N ALA A 12 0.03 3.38 -21.61
CA ALA A 12 0.01 4.06 -20.32
C ALA A 12 -1.02 3.45 -19.35
N ARG A 13 -2.18 3.03 -19.87
CA ARG A 13 -3.20 2.34 -19.08
C ARG A 13 -2.75 0.95 -18.65
N ASP A 14 -2.13 0.18 -19.53
CA ASP A 14 -1.59 -1.15 -19.23
C ASP A 14 -0.45 -1.07 -18.20
N PHE A 15 0.44 -0.08 -18.32
CA PHE A 15 1.48 0.19 -17.32
C PHE A 15 0.87 0.54 -15.96
N ARG A 16 -0.16 1.39 -15.94
CA ARG A 16 -0.91 1.71 -14.72
C ARG A 16 -1.57 0.48 -14.11
N GLU A 17 -2.29 -0.31 -14.89
CA GLU A 17 -2.98 -1.53 -14.43
C GLU A 17 -2.00 -2.57 -13.88
N LYS A 18 -0.82 -2.73 -14.51
CA LYS A 18 0.23 -3.65 -14.05
C LYS A 18 0.95 -3.19 -12.77
N GLY A 19 1.15 -1.89 -12.58
CA GLY A 19 1.81 -1.36 -11.37
C GLY A 19 0.91 -1.29 -10.13
N ILE A 20 -0.42 -1.32 -10.30
CA ILE A 20 -1.36 -1.25 -9.18
C ILE A 20 -1.23 -2.46 -8.23
N PRO A 21 -1.16 -3.73 -8.69
CA PRO A 21 -0.86 -4.88 -7.84
C PRO A 21 0.41 -4.72 -7.00
N ASP A 22 1.48 -4.14 -7.55
CA ASP A 22 2.77 -4.01 -6.86
C ASP A 22 2.68 -3.09 -5.63
N ILE A 23 1.89 -2.01 -5.71
CA ILE A 23 1.70 -1.08 -4.57
C ILE A 23 1.00 -1.77 -3.39
N TRP A 24 0.09 -2.70 -3.66
CA TRP A 24 -0.55 -3.47 -2.58
C TRP A 24 0.47 -4.37 -1.88
N SER A 25 1.26 -5.10 -2.65
CA SER A 25 2.32 -5.95 -2.13
C SER A 25 3.34 -5.14 -1.33
N LEU A 26 3.67 -3.91 -1.77
CA LEU A 26 4.52 -2.98 -1.02
C LEU A 26 3.89 -2.59 0.33
N GLY A 27 2.59 -2.33 0.36
CA GLY A 27 1.85 -2.10 1.61
C GLY A 27 1.95 -3.27 2.59
N CYS A 28 1.80 -4.50 2.09
CA CYS A 28 1.99 -5.71 2.89
C CYS A 28 3.43 -5.82 3.41
N VAL A 29 4.44 -5.57 2.57
CA VAL A 29 5.85 -5.61 2.97
C VAL A 29 6.15 -4.57 4.04
N LEU A 30 5.67 -3.33 3.89
CA LEU A 30 5.89 -2.28 4.90
C LEU A 30 5.25 -2.65 6.24
N TYR A 31 4.02 -3.17 6.24
CA TYR A 31 3.38 -3.69 7.45
C TYR A 31 4.23 -4.81 8.07
N SER A 32 4.71 -5.76 7.27
CA SER A 32 5.56 -6.86 7.76
C SER A 32 6.90 -6.38 8.33
N ILE A 33 7.49 -5.32 7.80
CA ILE A 33 8.70 -4.71 8.38
C ILE A 33 8.39 -4.10 9.75
N CYS A 34 7.23 -3.46 9.90
CA CYS A 34 6.82 -2.85 11.16
C CYS A 34 6.46 -3.89 12.24
N PHE A 35 5.71 -4.92 11.86
CA PHE A 35 5.03 -5.79 12.84
C PHE A 35 5.51 -7.25 12.80
N PHE A 36 6.46 -7.57 11.93
CA PHE A 36 6.99 -8.93 11.72
C PHE A 36 5.91 -9.97 11.39
N LYS A 37 4.79 -9.51 10.81
CA LYS A 37 3.61 -10.30 10.41
C LYS A 37 3.00 -9.69 9.16
N CYS A 38 2.37 -10.48 8.30
CA CYS A 38 1.50 -9.98 7.24
C CYS A 38 0.23 -9.35 7.84
N PRO A 39 -0.36 -8.30 7.22
CA PRO A 39 -1.63 -7.71 7.67
C PRO A 39 -2.77 -8.72 7.86
N PHE A 40 -2.71 -9.86 7.19
CA PHE A 40 -3.76 -10.88 7.18
C PHE A 40 -3.37 -12.18 7.89
N ASP A 41 -2.20 -12.24 8.56
CA ASP A 41 -1.74 -13.47 9.23
C ASP A 41 -2.68 -13.90 10.35
N VAL A 42 -3.26 -12.96 11.11
CA VAL A 42 -4.21 -13.28 12.20
C VAL A 42 -5.45 -14.02 11.68
N VAL A 43 -5.90 -13.68 10.47
CA VAL A 43 -7.04 -14.36 9.82
C VAL A 43 -6.61 -15.75 9.39
N TYR A 44 -5.44 -15.86 8.77
CA TYR A 44 -4.88 -17.13 8.32
C TYR A 44 -4.66 -18.13 9.48
N GLU A 45 -4.06 -17.67 10.59
CA GLU A 45 -3.79 -18.47 11.79
C GLU A 45 -5.07 -18.98 12.46
N LYS A 46 -6.17 -18.22 12.37
CA LYS A 46 -7.50 -18.61 12.88
C LYS A 46 -8.21 -19.64 12.00
N GLY A 47 -7.68 -19.94 10.80
CA GLY A 47 -8.32 -20.79 9.81
C GLY A 47 -9.47 -20.11 9.06
N ASP A 48 -9.58 -18.78 9.16
CA ASP A 48 -10.58 -18.00 8.45
C ASP A 48 -10.15 -17.72 7.00
N SER A 49 -11.10 -17.30 6.15
CA SER A 49 -10.81 -17.00 4.75
C SER A 49 -10.02 -15.71 4.59
N VAL A 50 -8.73 -15.84 4.26
CA VAL A 50 -7.86 -14.71 3.90
C VAL A 50 -8.45 -13.92 2.73
N SER A 51 -9.08 -14.57 1.76
CA SER A 51 -9.73 -13.89 0.64
C SER A 51 -10.86 -12.97 1.10
N LEU A 52 -11.68 -13.40 2.07
CA LEU A 52 -12.73 -12.54 2.64
C LEU A 52 -12.14 -11.40 3.47
N ALA A 53 -11.09 -11.66 4.25
CA ALA A 53 -10.41 -10.61 5.00
C ALA A 53 -9.80 -9.55 4.09
N VAL A 54 -9.14 -9.96 3.00
CA VAL A 54 -8.64 -9.05 1.97
C VAL A 54 -9.78 -8.24 1.38
N LEU A 55 -10.91 -8.85 1.02
CA LEU A 55 -12.06 -8.15 0.44
C LEU A 55 -12.76 -7.20 1.42
N SER A 56 -12.62 -7.41 2.73
CA SER A 56 -13.17 -6.51 3.75
C SER A 56 -12.45 -5.16 3.81
N GLY A 57 -11.17 -5.10 3.40
CA GLY A 57 -10.34 -3.90 3.46
C GLY A 57 -9.98 -3.42 4.87
N ASN A 58 -10.32 -4.21 5.89
CA ASN A 58 -10.00 -3.88 7.27
C ASN A 58 -8.54 -4.24 7.55
N ILE A 59 -7.70 -3.22 7.74
CA ILE A 59 -6.34 -3.37 8.23
C ILE A 59 -6.34 -3.06 9.71
N THR A 60 -5.82 -3.98 10.52
CA THR A 60 -5.74 -3.80 11.98
C THR A 60 -4.29 -3.58 12.39
N PHE A 61 -4.07 -2.55 13.18
CA PHE A 61 -2.78 -2.26 13.81
C PHE A 61 -2.84 -2.63 15.30
N PRO A 62 -1.76 -3.14 15.91
CA PRO A 62 -1.70 -3.35 17.35
C PRO A 62 -1.92 -2.05 18.14
N GLU A 63 -2.65 -2.12 19.26
CA GLU A 63 -2.92 -0.94 20.11
C GLU A 63 -1.64 -0.34 20.71
N ASP A 64 -0.65 -1.20 20.97
CA ASP A 64 0.67 -0.87 21.49
C ASP A 64 1.70 -0.61 20.37
N SER A 65 1.24 -0.29 19.16
CA SER A 65 2.12 -0.02 18.03
C SER A 65 3.12 1.10 18.37
N PRO A 66 4.44 0.86 18.21
CA PRO A 66 5.45 1.88 18.44
C PRO A 66 5.56 2.87 17.27
N TYR A 67 4.82 2.66 16.18
CA TYR A 67 4.87 3.47 14.97
C TYR A 67 3.83 4.60 15.00
N SER A 68 4.17 5.72 14.36
CA SER A 68 3.29 6.88 14.28
C SER A 68 2.02 6.63 13.46
N GLN A 69 0.98 7.43 13.70
CA GLN A 69 -0.24 7.41 12.89
C GLN A 69 0.07 7.66 11.41
N ASP A 70 1.02 8.55 11.10
CA ASP A 70 1.43 8.80 9.71
C ASP A 70 1.97 7.52 9.02
N MET A 71 2.66 6.64 9.75
CA MET A 71 3.12 5.34 9.24
C MET A 71 1.95 4.39 8.98
N HIS A 72 1.00 4.29 9.91
CA HIS A 72 -0.20 3.46 9.74
C HIS A 72 -1.03 3.95 8.55
N ASP A 73 -1.14 5.26 8.38
CA ASP A 73 -1.85 5.86 7.27
C ASP A 73 -1.13 5.60 5.94
N LEU A 74 0.20 5.59 5.91
CA LEU A 74 0.98 5.26 4.71
C LEU A 74 0.73 3.82 4.27
N ILE A 75 0.70 2.88 5.23
CA ILE A 75 0.35 1.48 4.96
C ILE A 75 -1.07 1.38 4.41
N THR A 76 -2.04 2.01 5.07
CA THR A 76 -3.45 2.01 4.65
C THR A 76 -3.65 2.66 3.28
N PHE A 77 -2.85 3.68 2.97
CA PHE A 77 -2.84 4.37 1.68
C PHE A 77 -2.43 3.43 0.53
N MET A 78 -1.47 2.53 0.75
CA MET A 78 -1.07 1.52 -0.23
C MET A 78 -2.08 0.37 -0.34
N LEU A 79 -2.74 0.01 0.76
CA LEU A 79 -3.70 -1.10 0.85
C LEU A 79 -5.14 -0.70 0.49
N ARG A 80 -5.31 0.23 -0.46
CA ARG A 80 -6.64 0.57 -1.00
C ARG A 80 -7.22 -0.61 -1.78
N LEU A 81 -8.43 -1.02 -1.40
CA LEU A 81 -9.17 -2.11 -2.04
C LEU A 81 -9.42 -1.82 -3.52
N ASN A 82 -9.96 -0.62 -3.81
CA ASN A 82 -10.22 -0.20 -5.16
C ASN A 82 -8.90 0.05 -5.89
N PRO A 83 -8.56 -0.74 -6.93
CA PRO A 83 -7.34 -0.54 -7.72
C PRO A 83 -7.20 0.87 -8.27
N MET A 84 -8.32 1.54 -8.56
CA MET A 84 -8.33 2.89 -9.13
C MET A 84 -7.99 3.98 -8.11
N GLU A 85 -8.22 3.73 -6.83
CA GLU A 85 -7.91 4.63 -5.71
C GLU A 85 -6.52 4.38 -5.13
N ARG A 86 -5.87 3.29 -5.55
CA ARG A 86 -4.52 2.96 -5.09
C ARG A 86 -3.52 3.98 -5.63
N PRO A 87 -2.61 4.49 -4.78
CA PRO A 87 -1.67 5.51 -5.20
C PRO A 87 -0.65 4.98 -6.20
N PHE A 88 -0.05 5.91 -6.93
CA PHE A 88 1.15 5.63 -7.71
C PHE A 88 2.38 5.67 -6.80
N ILE A 89 3.45 5.01 -7.26
CA ILE A 89 4.71 4.92 -6.51
C ILE A 89 5.26 6.30 -6.11
N TYR A 90 5.15 7.31 -6.97
CA TYR A 90 5.64 8.66 -6.65
C TYR A 90 4.90 9.31 -5.47
N SER A 91 3.59 9.11 -5.36
CA SER A 91 2.80 9.60 -4.22
C SER A 91 3.16 8.88 -2.91
N VAL A 92 3.51 7.60 -3.00
CA VAL A 92 4.01 6.83 -1.84
C VAL A 92 5.37 7.36 -1.39
N ILE A 93 6.29 7.61 -2.33
CA ILE A 93 7.63 8.16 -2.05
C ILE A 93 7.53 9.55 -1.41
N GLU A 94 6.70 10.44 -1.96
CA GLU A 94 6.49 11.79 -1.42
C GLU A 94 6.03 11.72 0.04
N ARG A 95 4.99 10.93 0.32
CA ARG A 95 4.47 10.79 1.69
C ARG A 95 5.48 10.15 2.64
N ALA A 96 6.29 9.20 2.16
CA ALA A 96 7.36 8.62 2.97
C ALA A 96 8.44 9.66 3.32
N ASN A 97 8.84 10.50 2.37
CA ASN A 97 9.80 11.59 2.60
C ASN A 97 9.26 12.60 3.61
N ASP A 98 7.98 12.96 3.55
CA ASP A 98 7.35 13.86 4.52
C ASP A 98 7.43 13.30 5.94
N ILE A 99 7.22 11.98 6.10
CA ILE A 99 7.32 11.29 7.39
C ILE A 99 8.76 11.34 7.91
N ILE A 100 9.74 11.08 7.03
CA ILE A 100 11.16 11.12 7.37
C ILE A 100 11.55 12.53 7.82
N ALA A 101 11.22 13.57 7.06
CA ALA A 101 11.51 14.96 7.42
C ALA A 101 10.86 15.40 8.74
N LYS A 102 9.61 14.97 8.99
CA LYS A 102 8.93 15.17 10.28
C LYS A 102 9.61 14.45 11.44
N SER A 103 10.27 13.32 11.19
CA SER A 103 10.99 12.58 12.23
C SER A 103 12.34 13.23 12.56
N GLU A 104 13.06 13.73 11.55
CA GLU A 104 14.34 14.41 11.72
C GLU A 104 14.20 15.74 12.46
N SER A 105 13.13 16.48 12.21
CA SER A 105 12.84 17.74 12.92
C SER A 105 12.46 17.59 14.39
N ARG A 106 12.26 16.35 14.88
CA ARG A 106 11.97 16.05 16.29
C ARG A 106 13.21 15.61 17.08
N LEU A 107 14.33 15.39 16.41
CA LEU A 107 15.63 15.07 16.99
C LEU A 107 16.46 16.35 17.20
#